data_AF-A7TQR5-F1
#
_entry.id   AF-A7TQR5-F1
#
_cell.length_a   1.000
_cell.length_b   1.000
_cell.length_c   1.000
_cell.angle_alpha   90.00
_cell.angle_beta   90.00
_cell.angle_gamma   90.00
#
_symmetry.space_group_name_H-M   'P 1'
#
loop_
_entity.id
_entity.type
_entity.pdbx_description
1 polymer ?
#
loop_
_entity_poly.entity_id
_entity_poly.type
_entity_poly.pdbx_seq_one_letter_code
_entity_poly.pdbx_strand_id
1 'polypeptide(L)'
;MNSITDCINNAFRPYVGHDIVDESNFLFTLCLTGAAATLIAAIVWGYSSQPKSSKKSSKKKKAKKTSPVQAAPQTYEERIQNVINKYNKEYKDGILKLCESFDKSNESEVYQRNFLNEMLLKLMIELDGIDLVDVEGERRAQLKQSRKSAIKLIQGQLSKLDSLL
;
A
#
# COMPACT_ATOMS: atom_id res chain seq x y z
N MET A 1 33.16 -5.46 -3.41
CA MET A 1 31.77 -5.69 -3.85
C MET A 1 30.91 -5.87 -2.62
N ASN A 2 30.21 -4.83 -2.15
CA ASN A 2 29.18 -4.90 -1.09
C ASN A 2 28.08 -3.83 -1.34
N SER A 3 27.68 -3.66 -2.61
CA SER A 3 26.85 -2.54 -3.08
C SER A 3 25.37 -2.58 -2.63
N ILE A 4 24.92 -3.65 -1.96
CA ILE A 4 23.52 -3.81 -1.53
C ILE A 4 23.36 -3.37 -0.07
N THR A 5 24.34 -3.66 0.79
CA THR A 5 24.32 -3.30 2.21
C THR A 5 24.47 -1.80 2.44
N ASP A 6 25.18 -1.10 1.54
CA ASP A 6 25.39 0.35 1.64
C ASP A 6 24.13 1.15 1.28
N CYS A 7 23.23 0.61 0.44
CA CYS A 7 21.94 1.22 0.13
C CYS A 7 20.96 1.16 1.31
N ILE A 8 21.07 0.10 2.14
CA ILE A 8 20.22 -0.08 3.32
C ILE A 8 20.57 0.95 4.40
N ASN A 9 21.85 1.25 4.59
CA ASN A 9 22.30 2.18 5.63
C ASN A 9 22.08 3.66 5.28
N ASN A 10 22.07 4.03 4.00
CA ASN A 10 22.01 5.45 3.63
C ASN A 10 20.58 6.01 3.47
N ALA A 11 19.57 5.15 3.26
CA ALA A 11 18.16 5.54 3.22
C ALA A 11 17.49 5.60 4.62
N PHE A 12 18.17 5.08 5.65
CA PHE A 12 17.68 5.00 7.03
C PHE A 12 18.41 5.97 7.97
N ARG A 13 18.67 7.21 7.53
CA ARG A 13 19.06 8.25 8.49
C ARG A 13 17.89 8.50 9.46
N PRO A 14 18.12 8.47 10.78
CA PRO A 14 17.05 8.53 11.76
C PRO A 14 16.48 9.95 11.83
N TYR A 15 15.16 10.06 11.72
CA TYR A 15 14.43 11.21 12.25
C TYR A 15 14.47 11.08 13.77
N VAL A 16 15.49 11.67 14.40
CA VAL A 16 15.63 11.76 15.85
C VAL A 16 14.61 12.79 16.33
N GLY A 17 13.41 12.32 16.66
CA GLY A 17 12.44 13.03 17.49
C GLY A 17 12.40 12.33 18.84
N HIS A 18 12.85 13.04 19.87
CA HIS A 18 12.90 12.61 21.26
C HIS A 18 11.50 12.19 21.77
N ASP A 19 11.50 11.21 22.66
CA ASP A 19 10.36 10.48 23.23
C ASP A 19 9.34 11.35 23.97
N ILE A 20 8.05 11.00 23.85
CA ILE A 20 7.16 10.82 25.01
C ILE A 20 6.35 9.53 24.79
N VAL A 21 6.57 8.59 25.69
CA VAL A 21 5.76 7.39 25.91
C VAL A 21 4.40 7.84 26.42
N ASP A 22 3.33 7.50 25.71
CA ASP A 22 1.99 7.48 26.30
C ASP A 22 1.37 6.10 26.06
N GLU A 23 1.62 5.24 27.04
CA GLU A 23 1.15 3.85 27.13
C GLU A 23 -0.37 3.76 27.43
N SER A 24 -1.07 4.90 27.52
CA SER A 24 -2.45 4.97 28.03
C SER A 24 -3.54 4.67 26.98
N ASN A 25 -3.20 4.64 25.68
CA ASN A 25 -4.19 4.60 24.61
C ASN A 25 -4.41 3.21 23.99
N PHE A 26 -3.74 2.16 24.49
CA PHE A 26 -3.90 0.80 23.96
C PHE A 26 -5.02 -0.01 24.63
N LEU A 27 -5.46 0.41 25.82
CA LEU A 27 -6.44 -0.33 26.64
C LEU A 27 -7.90 0.15 26.49
N PHE A 28 -8.16 1.29 25.85
CA PHE A 28 -9.53 1.86 25.77
C PHE A 28 -10.29 1.56 24.48
N THR A 29 -9.69 0.91 23.47
CA THR A 29 -10.35 0.62 22.17
C THR A 29 -10.53 -0.89 21.93
N LEU A 30 -10.85 -1.66 22.97
CA LEU A 30 -11.13 -3.11 22.86
C LEU A 30 -12.52 -3.52 23.38
N CYS A 31 -13.45 -2.59 23.62
CA CYS A 31 -14.73 -2.94 24.25
C CYS A 31 -16.02 -2.71 23.45
N LEU A 32 -16.00 -2.25 22.19
CA LEU A 32 -17.24 -1.74 21.58
C LEU A 32 -17.44 -2.00 20.07
N THR A 33 -17.23 -3.23 19.58
CA THR A 33 -17.83 -3.65 18.29
C THR A 33 -17.93 -5.18 18.15
N GLY A 34 -18.42 -5.84 19.19
CA GLY A 34 -18.94 -7.20 19.09
C GLY A 34 -20.42 -7.15 18.70
N ALA A 35 -20.74 -7.35 17.41
CA ALA A 35 -22.01 -7.89 16.86
C ALA A 35 -22.32 -7.30 15.46
N ALA A 36 -21.72 -7.83 14.40
CA ALA A 36 -22.25 -7.71 13.04
C ALA A 36 -21.66 -8.76 12.07
N ALA A 37 -21.44 -9.99 12.55
CA ALA A 37 -20.87 -11.08 11.76
C ALA A 37 -21.91 -12.18 11.51
N THR A 38 -22.97 -11.88 10.74
CA THR A 38 -23.81 -12.86 10.06
C THR A 38 -24.58 -12.15 8.94
N LEU A 39 -24.78 -12.82 7.79
CA LEU A 39 -25.72 -12.46 6.68
C LEU A 39 -25.18 -11.94 5.33
N ILE A 40 -23.97 -12.31 4.87
CA ILE A 40 -23.65 -12.19 3.42
C ILE A 40 -22.93 -13.45 2.89
N ALA A 41 -23.61 -14.59 2.91
CA ALA A 41 -23.08 -15.86 2.39
C ALA A 41 -24.00 -16.58 1.38
N ALA A 42 -24.92 -15.87 0.71
CA ALA A 42 -25.98 -16.51 -0.08
C ALA A 42 -26.28 -15.94 -1.49
N ILE A 43 -25.41 -15.13 -2.12
CA ILE A 43 -25.79 -14.47 -3.40
C ILE A 43 -24.83 -14.71 -4.59
N VAL A 44 -23.76 -15.51 -4.50
CA VAL A 44 -22.90 -15.77 -5.69
C VAL A 44 -22.62 -17.26 -5.92
N TRP A 45 -23.61 -18.12 -5.67
CA TRP A 45 -23.62 -19.52 -6.09
C TRP A 45 -24.86 -19.80 -6.97
N GLY A 46 -25.00 -19.05 -8.06
CA GLY A 46 -26.29 -18.99 -8.77
C GLY A 46 -26.26 -18.94 -10.29
N TYR A 47 -25.11 -18.93 -10.96
CA TYR A 47 -25.09 -18.90 -12.44
C TYR A 47 -24.00 -19.79 -13.02
N SER A 48 -24.20 -21.09 -12.88
CA SER A 48 -23.61 -22.12 -13.73
C SER A 48 -24.73 -23.00 -14.26
N SER A 49 -25.06 -22.84 -15.55
CA SER A 49 -25.57 -23.89 -16.44
C SER A 49 -25.70 -23.39 -17.88
N GLN A 50 -24.85 -23.97 -18.74
CA GLN A 50 -24.88 -24.09 -20.22
C GLN A 50 -26.26 -24.51 -20.81
N PRO A 51 -26.53 -24.59 -22.16
CA PRO A 51 -25.59 -24.92 -23.28
C PRO A 51 -25.84 -24.33 -24.72
N LYS A 52 -24.80 -24.49 -25.57
CA LYS A 52 -24.76 -24.83 -27.03
C LYS A 52 -25.53 -24.00 -28.09
N SER A 53 -24.76 -23.38 -28.99
CA SER A 53 -24.79 -23.49 -30.48
C SER A 53 -23.70 -22.52 -31.02
N SER A 54 -23.08 -22.58 -32.21
CA SER A 54 -22.95 -23.51 -33.32
C SER A 54 -21.64 -23.14 -34.08
N LYS A 55 -21.22 -24.00 -35.00
CA LYS A 55 -20.00 -23.97 -35.84
C LYS A 55 -19.66 -22.60 -36.47
N LYS A 56 -18.36 -22.21 -36.44
CA LYS A 56 -17.63 -21.88 -37.67
C LYS A 56 -16.10 -21.98 -37.47
N SER A 57 -15.50 -22.82 -38.30
CA SER A 57 -14.07 -23.02 -38.45
C SER A 57 -13.40 -21.86 -39.16
N SER A 58 -12.29 -21.34 -38.62
CA SER A 58 -11.27 -20.66 -39.41
C SER A 58 -9.87 -20.77 -38.76
N LYS A 59 -9.00 -21.48 -39.49
CA LYS A 59 -7.53 -21.40 -39.56
C LYS A 59 -6.74 -21.09 -38.27
N LYS A 60 -6.13 -22.17 -37.75
CA LYS A 60 -4.90 -22.16 -36.93
C LYS A 60 -3.84 -21.22 -37.52
N LYS A 61 -3.57 -20.10 -36.84
CA LYS A 61 -2.20 -19.60 -36.69
C LYS A 61 -1.75 -20.00 -35.29
N LYS A 62 -0.71 -20.84 -35.20
CA LYS A 62 -0.05 -21.18 -33.92
C LYS A 62 0.64 -19.91 -33.42
N ALA A 63 -0.10 -19.04 -32.73
CA ALA A 63 0.51 -18.07 -31.84
C ALA A 63 1.20 -18.87 -30.75
N LYS A 64 2.52 -18.74 -30.69
CA LYS A 64 3.36 -19.26 -29.61
C LYS A 64 2.72 -18.73 -28.33
N LYS A 65 2.05 -19.59 -27.56
CA LYS A 65 1.59 -19.28 -26.21
C LYS A 65 2.86 -19.03 -25.41
N THR A 66 3.30 -17.79 -25.33
CA THR A 66 4.17 -17.34 -24.26
C THR A 66 3.36 -17.60 -23.00
N SER A 67 3.69 -18.69 -22.31
CA SER A 67 3.24 -18.91 -20.95
C SER A 67 3.45 -17.58 -20.21
N PRO A 68 2.44 -17.07 -19.48
CA PRO A 68 2.68 -15.92 -18.62
C PRO A 68 3.84 -16.31 -17.72
N VAL A 69 4.97 -15.63 -17.87
CA VAL A 69 6.08 -15.74 -16.93
C VAL A 69 5.47 -15.25 -15.62
N GLN A 70 5.10 -16.19 -14.76
CA GLN A 70 4.65 -15.86 -13.41
C GLN A 70 5.85 -15.16 -12.78
N ALA A 71 5.73 -13.83 -12.61
CA ALA A 71 6.70 -13.06 -11.89
C ALA A 71 6.89 -13.74 -10.53
N ALA A 72 8.15 -13.99 -10.16
CA ALA A 72 8.45 -14.60 -8.87
C ALA A 72 7.72 -13.80 -7.76
N PRO A 73 7.16 -14.49 -6.75
CA PRO A 73 6.51 -13.81 -5.65
C PRO A 73 7.50 -12.84 -5.00
N GLN A 74 7.12 -11.57 -4.92
CA GLN A 74 7.95 -10.52 -4.34
C GLN A 74 8.23 -10.82 -2.87
N THR A 75 9.46 -10.58 -2.44
CA THR A 75 9.83 -10.70 -1.02
C THR A 75 9.13 -9.62 -0.19
N TYR A 76 9.00 -9.81 1.13
CA TYR A 76 8.41 -8.81 2.02
C TYR A 76 9.19 -7.49 1.98
N GLU A 77 10.51 -7.58 1.94
CA GLU A 77 11.43 -6.46 1.81
C GLU A 77 11.15 -5.67 0.52
N GLU A 78 11.03 -6.37 -0.61
CA GLU A 78 10.69 -5.75 -1.90
C GLU A 78 9.30 -5.13 -1.89
N ARG A 79 8.31 -5.76 -1.26
CA ARG A 79 6.96 -5.19 -1.17
C ARG A 79 6.96 -3.86 -0.42
N ILE A 80 7.64 -3.78 0.73
CA ILE A 80 7.79 -2.52 1.49
C ILE A 80 8.52 -1.48 0.64
N GLN A 81 9.64 -1.87 0.01
CA GLN A 81 10.43 -0.94 -0.82
C GLN A 81 9.68 -0.46 -2.06
N ASN A 82 8.86 -1.31 -2.69
CA ASN A 82 8.06 -0.92 -3.84
C ASN A 82 7.04 0.15 -3.48
N VAL A 83 6.39 0.05 -2.31
CA VAL A 83 5.48 1.11 -1.84
C VAL A 83 6.23 2.43 -1.64
N ILE A 84 7.39 2.40 -0.97
CA ILE A 84 8.22 3.59 -0.76
C ILE A 84 8.67 4.19 -2.11
N ASN A 85 9.10 3.34 -3.04
CA ASN A 85 9.53 3.76 -4.37
C ASN A 85 8.38 4.39 -5.17
N LYS A 86 7.19 3.81 -5.10
CA LYS A 86 5.97 4.35 -5.72
C LYS A 86 5.64 5.73 -5.15
N TYR A 87 5.64 5.88 -3.83
CA TYR A 87 5.50 7.18 -3.18
C TYR A 87 6.52 8.21 -3.68
N ASN A 88 7.81 7.86 -3.65
CA ASN A 88 8.89 8.77 -4.02
C ASN A 88 8.84 9.18 -5.50
N LYS A 89 8.44 8.28 -6.39
CA LYS A 89 8.43 8.53 -7.84
C LYS A 89 7.16 9.22 -8.31
N GLU A 90 6.01 8.88 -7.74
CA GLU A 90 4.72 9.28 -8.31
C GLU A 90 4.05 10.40 -7.54
N TYR A 91 4.24 10.48 -6.21
CA TYR A 91 3.40 11.32 -5.36
C TYR A 91 4.17 12.41 -4.62
N LYS A 92 5.42 12.14 -4.22
CA LYS A 92 6.23 13.05 -3.40
C LYS A 92 6.29 14.47 -3.98
N ASP A 93 6.62 14.60 -5.25
CA ASP A 93 6.80 15.91 -5.89
C ASP A 93 5.47 16.67 -6.01
N GLY A 94 4.37 15.96 -6.27
CA GLY A 94 3.04 16.55 -6.32
C GLY A 94 2.60 17.09 -4.96
N ILE A 95 2.92 16.37 -3.88
CA ILE A 95 2.65 16.79 -2.50
C ILE A 95 3.46 18.02 -2.14
N LEU A 96 4.77 18.03 -2.44
CA LEU A 96 5.64 19.17 -2.16
C LEU A 96 5.13 20.45 -2.83
N LYS A 97 4.74 20.36 -4.11
CA LYS A 97 4.18 21.51 -4.84
C LYS A 97 2.91 22.05 -4.19
N LEU A 98 1.99 21.18 -3.78
CA LEU A 98 0.78 21.63 -3.09
C LEU A 98 1.12 22.26 -1.74
N CYS A 99 2.03 21.67 -0.96
CA CYS A 99 2.43 22.25 0.33
C CYS A 99 3.08 23.64 0.20
N GLU A 100 3.68 23.97 -0.94
CA GLU A 100 4.33 25.25 -1.18
C GLU A 100 3.36 26.36 -1.61
N SER A 101 2.38 26.05 -2.45
CA SER A 101 1.56 27.07 -3.13
C SER A 101 0.08 26.75 -3.24
N PHE A 102 -0.50 25.96 -2.33
CA PHE A 102 -1.91 25.58 -2.38
C PHE A 102 -2.86 26.79 -2.30
N ASP A 103 -3.76 26.90 -3.27
CA ASP A 103 -4.91 27.79 -3.28
C ASP A 103 -6.22 27.01 -3.26
N LYS A 104 -6.98 27.18 -2.17
CA LYS A 104 -8.30 26.55 -1.99
C LYS A 104 -9.35 27.04 -3.00
N SER A 105 -9.13 28.20 -3.61
CA SER A 105 -10.01 28.75 -4.66
C SER A 105 -9.75 28.10 -6.01
N ASN A 106 -8.60 27.47 -6.18
CA ASN A 106 -8.24 26.76 -7.41
C ASN A 106 -8.79 25.33 -7.38
N GLU A 107 -9.88 25.09 -8.11
CA GLU A 107 -10.52 23.77 -8.20
C GLU A 107 -9.56 22.66 -8.63
N SER A 108 -8.59 22.96 -9.49
CA SER A 108 -7.61 21.98 -9.95
C SER A 108 -6.70 21.52 -8.81
N GLU A 109 -6.30 22.42 -7.92
CA GLU A 109 -5.44 22.09 -6.80
C GLU A 109 -6.20 21.33 -5.71
N VAL A 110 -7.46 21.70 -5.46
CA VAL A 110 -8.36 20.95 -4.58
C VAL A 110 -8.55 19.51 -5.10
N TYR A 111 -8.76 19.35 -6.41
CA TYR A 111 -8.83 18.03 -7.03
C TYR A 111 -7.53 17.25 -6.87
N GLN A 112 -6.39 17.88 -7.15
CA GLN A 112 -5.08 17.24 -7.04
C GLN A 112 -4.77 16.82 -5.61
N ARG A 113 -5.10 17.64 -4.60
CA ARG A 113 -4.96 17.30 -3.18
C ARG A 113 -5.77 16.06 -2.84
N ASN A 114 -7.06 16.02 -3.23
CA ASN A 114 -7.93 14.86 -2.98
C ASN A 114 -7.39 13.60 -3.65
N PHE A 115 -6.96 13.71 -4.90
CA PHE A 115 -6.34 12.61 -5.62
C PHE A 115 -5.12 12.06 -4.89
N LEU A 116 -4.21 12.94 -4.44
CA LEU A 116 -3.01 12.54 -3.72
C LEU A 116 -3.35 11.90 -2.36
N ASN A 117 -4.30 12.45 -1.61
CA ASN A 117 -4.79 11.85 -0.37
C ASN A 117 -5.26 10.41 -0.60
N GLU A 118 -6.12 10.19 -1.59
CA GLU A 118 -6.61 8.85 -1.93
C GLU A 118 -5.48 7.90 -2.34
N MET A 119 -4.49 8.38 -3.08
CA MET A 119 -3.36 7.53 -3.48
C MET A 119 -2.46 7.16 -2.29
N LEU A 120 -2.23 8.09 -1.36
CA LEU A 120 -1.49 7.80 -0.13
C LEU A 120 -2.24 6.80 0.77
N LEU A 121 -3.56 6.90 0.88
CA LEU A 121 -4.39 5.93 1.61
C LEU A 121 -4.28 4.52 0.99
N LYS A 122 -4.27 4.41 -0.34
CA LYS A 122 -4.04 3.13 -1.01
C LYS A 122 -2.67 2.54 -0.66
N LEU A 123 -1.62 3.35 -0.61
CA LEU A 123 -0.29 2.88 -0.20
C LEU A 123 -0.25 2.43 1.27
N MET A 124 -1.01 3.07 2.16
CA MET A 124 -1.15 2.59 3.54
C MET A 124 -1.77 1.20 3.59
N ILE A 125 -2.87 0.99 2.86
CA ILE A 125 -3.53 -0.32 2.77
C ILE A 125 -2.59 -1.38 2.19
N GLU A 126 -1.79 -1.03 1.17
CA GLU A 126 -0.77 -1.92 0.60
C GLU A 126 0.26 -2.35 1.66
N LEU A 127 0.72 -1.42 2.52
CA LEU A 127 1.65 -1.72 3.62
C LEU A 127 1.00 -2.56 4.73
N ASP A 128 -0.23 -2.25 5.11
CA ASP A 128 -0.96 -3.00 6.14
C ASP A 128 -1.28 -4.43 5.69
N GLY A 129 -1.46 -4.65 4.38
CA GLY A 129 -1.61 -5.97 3.77
C GLY A 129 -0.32 -6.82 3.73
N ILE A 130 0.80 -6.35 4.27
CA ILE A 130 2.05 -7.13 4.38
C ILE A 130 2.00 -7.95 5.66
N ASP A 131 1.50 -9.18 5.56
CA ASP A 131 1.47 -10.11 6.68
C ASP A 131 2.82 -10.78 6.93
N LEU A 132 3.26 -10.77 8.19
CA LEU A 132 4.56 -11.27 8.66
C LEU A 132 4.40 -12.40 9.68
N VAL A 133 3.29 -13.15 9.61
CA VAL A 133 3.02 -14.30 10.49
C VAL A 133 4.05 -15.41 10.29
N ASP A 134 4.46 -15.68 9.06
CA ASP A 134 5.39 -16.77 8.71
C ASP A 134 6.88 -16.43 8.87
N VAL A 135 7.20 -15.22 9.36
CA VAL A 135 8.58 -14.78 9.58
C VAL A 135 8.88 -14.78 11.08
N GLU A 136 10.00 -15.38 11.47
CA GLU A 136 10.42 -15.49 12.86
C GLU A 136 11.74 -14.76 13.15
N GLY A 137 12.06 -14.65 14.44
CA GLY A 137 13.34 -14.13 14.93
C GLY A 137 13.63 -12.68 14.54
N GLU A 138 14.92 -12.38 14.40
CA GLU A 138 15.43 -11.04 14.15
C GLU A 138 14.91 -10.45 12.83
N ARG A 139 14.77 -11.27 11.78
CA ARG A 139 14.24 -10.84 10.49
C ARG A 139 12.81 -10.29 10.62
N ARG A 140 11.96 -10.91 11.43
CA ARG A 140 10.60 -10.41 11.70
C ARG A 140 10.63 -9.02 12.33
N ALA A 141 11.52 -8.80 13.29
CA ALA A 141 11.67 -7.51 13.96
C ALA A 141 12.11 -6.41 12.97
N GLN A 142 13.10 -6.70 12.13
CA GLN A 142 13.57 -5.79 11.10
C GLN A 142 12.46 -5.43 10.09
N LEU A 143 11.71 -6.43 9.61
CA LEU A 143 10.59 -6.21 8.69
C LEU A 143 9.45 -5.39 9.32
N LYS A 144 9.09 -5.68 10.58
CA LYS A 144 8.10 -4.89 11.32
C LYS A 144 8.53 -3.42 11.46
N GLN A 145 9.80 -3.20 11.81
CA GLN A 145 10.34 -1.85 11.96
C GLN A 145 10.37 -1.09 10.62
N SER A 146 10.78 -1.77 9.55
CA SER A 146 10.77 -1.21 8.19
C SER A 146 9.35 -0.82 7.74
N ARG A 147 8.38 -1.74 7.91
CA ARG A 147 6.96 -1.49 7.60
C ARG A 147 6.40 -0.33 8.42
N LYS A 148 6.67 -0.29 9.74
CA LYS A 148 6.24 0.80 10.63
C LYS A 148 6.82 2.14 10.21
N SER A 149 8.08 2.17 9.78
CA SER A 149 8.75 3.39 9.31
C SER A 149 8.12 3.89 8.01
N ALA A 150 7.81 2.98 7.07
CA ALA A 150 7.10 3.30 5.83
C ALA A 150 5.69 3.85 6.07
N ILE A 151 4.93 3.24 7.00
CA ILE A 151 3.60 3.71 7.38
C ILE A 151 3.69 5.13 7.96
N LYS A 152 4.61 5.36 8.92
CA LYS A 152 4.79 6.69 9.53
C LYS A 152 5.18 7.75 8.50
N LEU A 153 6.02 7.39 7.53
CA LEU A 153 6.39 8.29 6.43
C LEU A 153 5.15 8.75 5.67
N ILE A 154 4.29 7.80 5.24
CA ILE A 154 3.08 8.11 4.46
C ILE A 154 2.06 8.88 5.29
N GLN A 155 1.81 8.45 6.53
CA GLN A 155 0.93 9.16 7.47
C GLN A 155 1.36 10.61 7.66
N GLY A 156 2.66 10.87 7.79
CA GLY A 156 3.18 12.22 7.91
C GLY A 156 2.90 13.09 6.68
N GLN A 157 2.79 12.51 5.48
CA GLN A 157 2.41 13.26 4.27
C GLN A 157 0.90 13.47 4.17
N LEU A 158 0.10 12.47 4.56
CA LEU A 158 -1.36 12.62 4.68
C LEU A 158 -1.71 13.78 5.62
N SER A 159 -1.10 13.84 6.81
CA SER A 159 -1.33 14.94 7.74
C SER A 159 -0.97 16.31 7.17
N LYS A 160 0.06 16.40 6.31
CA LYS A 160 0.39 17.65 5.61
C LYS A 160 -0.69 18.03 4.61
N LEU A 161 -1.17 17.09 3.79
CA LEU A 161 -2.24 17.35 2.83
C LEU A 161 -3.55 17.72 3.53
N ASP A 162 -3.88 17.06 4.64
CA ASP A 162 -5.07 17.35 5.45
C ASP A 162 -4.98 18.74 6.14
N SER A 163 -3.76 19.24 6.38
CA SER A 163 -3.59 20.61 6.89
C SER A 163 -3.88 21.69 5.83
N LEU A 164 -3.99 21.32 4.54
CA LEU A 164 -4.36 22.21 3.43
C LEU A 164 -5.89 22.31 3.26
N LEU A 165 -6.68 21.99 4.27
CA LEU A 165 -8.15 21.97 4.21
C LEU A 165 -8.80 23.35 4.25
#